data_AF-A0A953QJS2-F1
#
_entry.id   AF-A0A953QJS2-F1
#
_cell.length_a   1.000
_cell.length_b   1.000
_cell.length_c   1.000
_cell.angle_alpha   90.00
_cell.angle_beta   90.00
_cell.angle_gamma   90.00
#
_symmetry.space_group_name_H-M   'P 1'
#
loop_
_entity.id
_entity.type
_entity.pdbx_description
1 polymer ?
#
loop_
_entity_poly.entity_id
_entity_poly.type
_entity_poly.pdbx_seq_one_letter_code
_entity_poly.pdbx_strand_id
1 'polypeptide(L)'
;MGGFLDASYGVVDERRSRLVKRAILWGGLAVIAGLILFFWLRNWRQEQVVKQFLSLLEQKRYQEAYAMWGCTPQHPCKYYEPEKFMEDWGASSPYANPTAIKVVHEDNCGNGVVFDIEAPKVDPQGLFVDKETNTLSYAPEARCPGRHLQLWEFLKSRFG
;
A
#
# COMPACT_ATOMS: atom_id res chain seq x y z
N MET A 1 7.03 69.06 12.83
CA MET A 1 6.54 67.68 12.98
C MET A 1 6.49 67.04 11.60
N GLY A 2 7.51 66.27 11.25
CA GLY A 2 7.60 65.56 9.98
C GLY A 2 8.34 64.26 10.20
N GLY A 3 7.59 63.20 10.49
CA GLY A 3 8.09 61.86 10.81
C GLY A 3 7.33 60.77 10.08
N PHE A 4 6.91 61.04 8.83
CA PHE A 4 6.12 60.13 8.00
C PHE A 4 6.78 59.78 6.66
N LEU A 5 8.02 60.22 6.44
CA LEU A 5 8.79 59.92 5.22
C LEU A 5 10.11 59.21 5.57
N ASP A 6 10.03 58.17 6.41
CA ASP A 6 11.13 57.23 6.46
C ASP A 6 11.06 56.38 5.20
N ALA A 7 12.09 56.48 4.35
CA ALA A 7 12.36 55.63 3.18
C ALA A 7 12.36 54.10 3.50
N SER A 8 12.16 53.76 4.77
CA SER A 8 12.01 52.42 5.34
C SER A 8 10.58 51.87 5.30
N TYR A 9 9.52 52.71 5.32
CA TYR A 9 8.14 52.25 5.54
C TYR A 9 7.63 51.35 4.39
N GLY A 10 7.96 51.66 3.13
CA GLY A 10 7.64 50.80 1.98
C GLY A 10 8.56 49.58 1.81
N VAL A 11 9.84 49.71 2.21
CA VAL A 11 10.85 48.64 2.02
C VAL A 11 10.62 47.46 2.97
N VAL A 12 10.15 47.73 4.20
CA VAL A 12 9.81 46.69 5.17
C VAL A 12 8.58 45.89 4.72
N ASP A 13 7.54 46.55 4.21
CA ASP A 13 6.33 45.88 3.73
C ASP A 13 6.57 45.07 2.44
N GLU A 14 7.43 45.54 1.54
CA GLU A 14 7.85 44.75 0.39
C GLU A 14 8.64 43.50 0.77
N ARG A 15 9.54 43.59 1.76
CA ARG A 15 10.30 42.42 2.26
C ARG A 15 9.37 41.42 2.95
N ARG A 16 8.44 41.90 3.78
CA ARG A 16 7.41 41.07 4.44
C ARG A 16 6.53 40.36 3.41
N SER A 17 6.06 41.07 2.38
CA SER A 17 5.22 40.47 1.34
C SER A 17 5.95 39.36 0.57
N ARG A 18 7.24 39.54 0.25
CA ARG A 18 8.07 38.53 -0.41
C ARG A 18 8.31 37.31 0.48
N LEU A 19 8.56 37.52 1.78
CA LEU A 19 8.71 36.45 2.75
C LEU A 19 7.41 35.68 2.96
N VAL A 20 6.27 36.37 3.08
CA VAL A 20 4.95 35.74 3.21
C VAL A 20 4.60 34.94 1.95
N LYS A 21 4.82 35.48 0.74
CA LYS A 21 4.62 34.74 -0.52
C LYS A 21 5.49 33.49 -0.60
N ARG A 22 6.77 33.59 -0.22
CA ARG A 22 7.68 32.42 -0.16
C ARG A 22 7.23 31.42 0.89
N ALA A 23 6.82 31.87 2.07
CA ALA A 23 6.33 31.01 3.14
C ALA A 23 5.05 30.27 2.73
N ILE A 24 4.12 30.95 2.04
CA ILE A 24 2.91 30.32 1.49
C ILE A 24 3.27 29.29 0.42
N LEU A 25 4.19 29.62 -0.50
CA LEU A 25 4.63 28.69 -1.55
C LEU A 25 5.31 27.45 -0.96
N TRP A 26 6.29 27.63 -0.07
CA TRP A 26 6.99 26.52 0.58
C TRP A 26 6.08 25.74 1.52
N GLY A 27 5.19 26.42 2.25
CA GLY A 27 4.19 25.78 3.10
C GLY A 27 3.22 24.92 2.28
N GLY A 28 2.72 25.44 1.16
CA GLY A 28 1.88 24.68 0.23
C GLY A 28 2.61 23.47 -0.34
N LEU A 29 3.87 23.63 -0.76
CA LEU A 29 4.70 22.52 -1.25
C LEU A 29 4.90 21.45 -0.17
N ALA A 30 5.18 21.86 1.08
CA ALA A 30 5.38 20.94 2.20
C ALA A 30 4.10 20.15 2.51
N VAL A 31 2.93 20.78 2.46
CA VAL A 31 1.64 20.08 2.64
C VAL A 31 1.41 19.05 1.54
N ILE A 32 1.65 19.41 0.27
CA ILE A 32 1.51 18.48 -0.86
C ILE A 32 2.48 17.30 -0.71
N ALA A 33 3.75 17.56 -0.39
CA ALA A 33 4.75 16.53 -0.16
C ALA A 33 4.36 15.61 1.01
N GLY A 34 3.87 16.19 2.11
CA GLY A 34 3.39 15.44 3.27
C GLY A 34 2.20 14.52 2.94
N LEU A 35 1.25 14.99 2.14
CA LEU A 35 0.13 14.17 1.67
C LEU A 35 0.60 13.01 0.80
N ILE A 36 1.48 13.26 -0.17
CA ILE A 36 2.05 12.21 -1.02
C ILE A 36 2.76 11.16 -0.17
N LEU A 37 3.61 11.59 0.77
CA LEU A 37 4.36 10.69 1.64
C LEU A 37 3.42 9.87 2.55
N PHE A 38 2.37 10.51 3.08
CA PHE A 38 1.36 9.84 3.90
C PHE A 38 0.66 8.73 3.11
N PHE A 39 0.16 9.02 1.91
CA PHE A 39 -0.49 8.02 1.07
C PHE A 39 0.45 6.89 0.66
N TRP A 40 1.72 7.20 0.39
CA TRP A 40 2.73 6.20 0.05
C TRP A 40 3.06 5.25 1.21
N LEU A 41 3.29 5.81 2.41
CA LEU A 41 3.67 5.03 3.59
C LEU A 41 2.48 4.29 4.23
N ARG A 42 1.24 4.72 3.96
CA ARG A 42 0.04 4.18 4.62
C ARG A 42 -0.10 2.67 4.49
N ASN A 43 0.22 2.12 3.32
CA ASN A 43 0.03 0.69 3.02
C ASN A 43 1.37 -0.06 2.84
N TRP A 44 2.50 0.59 3.12
CA TRP A 44 3.82 0.01 2.88
C TRP A 44 4.03 -1.29 3.65
N ARG A 45 3.52 -1.40 4.89
CA ARG A 45 3.63 -2.62 5.69
C ARG A 45 2.89 -3.79 5.05
N GLN A 46 1.70 -3.57 4.55
CA GLN A 46 0.86 -4.60 3.93
C GLN A 46 1.47 -5.05 2.59
N GLU A 47 2.03 -4.11 1.82
CA GLU A 47 2.77 -4.43 0.60
C GLU A 47 3.99 -5.32 0.89
N GLN A 48 4.72 -5.08 1.99
CA GLN A 48 5.82 -5.94 2.43
C GLN A 48 5.36 -7.35 2.81
N VAL A 49 4.20 -7.51 3.44
CA VAL A 49 3.64 -8.83 3.79
C VAL A 49 3.38 -9.66 2.54
N VAL A 50 2.74 -9.08 1.52
CA VAL A 50 2.48 -9.78 0.25
C VAL A 50 3.79 -10.12 -0.47
N LYS A 51 4.75 -9.18 -0.52
CA LYS A 51 6.07 -9.45 -1.11
C LYS A 51 6.81 -10.56 -0.39
N GLN A 52 6.77 -10.57 0.95
CA GLN A 52 7.37 -11.62 1.77
C GLN A 52 6.72 -12.98 1.48
N PHE A 53 5.38 -13.02 1.37
CA PHE A 53 4.64 -14.20 0.96
C PHE A 53 5.08 -14.76 -0.38
N LEU A 54 5.06 -13.93 -1.43
CA LEU A 54 5.50 -14.35 -2.75
C LEU A 54 6.98 -14.81 -2.76
N SER A 55 7.85 -14.14 -1.99
CA SER A 55 9.26 -14.55 -1.85
C SER A 55 9.43 -15.90 -1.16
N LEU A 56 8.58 -16.21 -0.17
CA LEU A 56 8.62 -17.48 0.54
C LEU A 56 8.12 -18.62 -0.35
N LEU A 57 7.11 -18.36 -1.19
CA LEU A 57 6.68 -19.31 -2.22
C LEU A 57 7.79 -19.56 -3.25
N GLU A 58 8.50 -18.52 -3.68
CA GLU A 58 9.63 -18.64 -4.62
C GLU A 58 10.76 -19.51 -4.04
N GLN A 59 11.04 -19.34 -2.75
CA GLN A 59 12.01 -20.16 -2.00
C GLN A 59 11.50 -21.55 -1.62
N LYS A 60 10.26 -21.91 -2.00
CA LYS A 60 9.58 -23.18 -1.62
C LYS A 60 9.46 -23.37 -0.11
N ARG A 61 9.45 -22.28 0.66
CA ARG A 61 9.29 -22.27 2.12
C ARG A 61 7.81 -22.23 2.49
N TYR A 62 7.06 -23.25 2.07
CA TYR A 62 5.60 -23.30 2.18
C TYR A 62 5.08 -23.23 3.61
N GLN A 63 5.78 -23.83 4.57
CA GLN A 63 5.37 -23.80 5.98
C GLN A 63 5.42 -22.38 6.56
N GLU A 64 6.41 -21.58 6.16
CA GLU A 64 6.52 -20.18 6.59
C GLU A 64 5.54 -19.29 5.83
N ALA A 65 5.32 -19.59 4.55
CA ALA A 65 4.29 -18.95 3.75
C ALA A 65 2.89 -19.14 4.39
N TYR A 66 2.58 -20.35 4.82
CA TYR A 66 1.34 -20.72 5.52
C TYR A 66 1.22 -20.06 6.90
N ALA A 67 2.32 -19.90 7.63
CA ALA A 67 2.32 -19.22 8.93
C ALA A 67 1.84 -17.76 8.85
N MET A 68 2.04 -17.07 7.72
CA MET A 68 1.54 -15.70 7.52
C MET A 68 0.02 -15.62 7.35
N TRP A 69 -0.67 -16.75 7.14
CA TRP A 69 -2.13 -16.81 7.19
C TRP A 69 -2.66 -16.82 8.64
N GLY A 70 -1.77 -16.70 9.63
CA GLY A 70 -2.10 -16.84 11.06
C GLY A 70 -2.23 -18.30 11.51
N CYS A 71 -2.02 -19.25 10.60
CA CYS A 71 -2.12 -20.68 10.84
C CYS A 71 -0.78 -21.22 11.33
N THR A 72 -0.68 -21.63 12.59
CA THR A 72 0.55 -22.22 13.15
C THR A 72 0.28 -23.65 13.64
N PRO A 73 1.31 -24.51 13.82
CA PRO A 73 1.12 -25.81 14.45
C PRO A 73 0.43 -25.73 15.81
N GLN A 74 0.60 -24.60 16.52
CA GLN A 74 -0.03 -24.34 17.82
C GLN A 74 -1.46 -23.79 17.68
N HIS A 75 -1.79 -23.11 16.57
CA HIS A 75 -3.10 -22.55 16.27
C HIS A 75 -3.49 -22.91 14.83
N PRO A 76 -3.94 -24.15 14.58
CA PRO A 76 -4.26 -24.60 13.24
C PRO A 76 -5.54 -23.92 12.73
N CYS A 77 -5.54 -23.53 11.46
CA CYS A 77 -6.71 -22.97 10.80
C CYS A 77 -7.72 -24.08 10.47
N LYS A 78 -8.91 -24.00 11.07
CA LYS A 78 -9.95 -25.03 10.93
C LYS A 78 -10.45 -25.24 9.49
N TYR A 79 -10.52 -24.17 8.69
CA TYR A 79 -11.11 -24.21 7.35
C TYR A 79 -10.07 -24.07 6.22
N TYR A 80 -8.79 -24.05 6.58
CA TYR A 80 -7.71 -23.86 5.62
C TYR A 80 -6.51 -24.66 6.11
N GLU A 81 -6.58 -25.97 5.91
CA GLU A 81 -5.54 -26.91 6.35
C GLU A 81 -4.29 -26.80 5.45
N PRO A 82 -3.12 -27.27 5.92
CA PRO A 82 -1.87 -27.24 5.13
C PRO A 82 -1.99 -27.91 3.75
N GLU A 83 -2.80 -28.96 3.63
CA GLU A 83 -3.06 -29.67 2.38
C GLU A 83 -3.76 -28.75 1.37
N LYS A 84 -4.77 -27.99 1.83
CA LYS A 84 -5.46 -26.99 1.01
C LYS A 84 -4.53 -25.86 0.60
N PHE A 85 -3.69 -25.40 1.52
CA PHE A 85 -2.66 -24.43 1.19
C PHE A 85 -1.71 -24.93 0.09
N MET A 86 -1.34 -26.21 0.10
CA MET A 86 -0.49 -26.80 -0.93
C MET A 86 -1.20 -27.00 -2.28
N GLU A 87 -2.50 -27.26 -2.27
CA GLU A 87 -3.32 -27.25 -3.50
C GLU A 87 -3.33 -25.86 -4.15
N ASP A 88 -3.47 -24.81 -3.33
CA ASP A 88 -3.56 -23.42 -3.79
C ASP A 88 -2.21 -22.79 -4.13
N TRP A 89 -1.13 -23.08 -3.39
CA TRP A 89 0.15 -22.36 -3.49
C TRP A 89 1.37 -23.27 -3.66
N GLY A 90 1.19 -24.58 -3.63
CA GLY A 90 2.28 -25.56 -3.75
C GLY A 90 2.91 -25.62 -5.14
N ALA A 91 3.91 -26.49 -5.30
CA ALA A 91 4.64 -26.66 -6.55
C ALA A 91 3.78 -27.18 -7.73
N SER A 92 2.64 -27.79 -7.44
CA SER A 92 1.67 -28.27 -8.45
C SER A 92 0.46 -27.34 -8.59
N SER A 93 0.45 -26.22 -7.85
CA SER A 93 -0.67 -25.29 -7.84
C SER A 93 -0.70 -24.45 -9.13
N PRO A 94 -1.84 -23.78 -9.42
CA PRO A 94 -1.90 -22.78 -10.49
C PRO A 94 -0.88 -21.63 -10.29
N TYR A 95 -0.44 -21.41 -9.06
CA TYR A 95 0.52 -20.37 -8.65
C TYR A 95 1.96 -20.90 -8.49
N ALA A 96 2.27 -22.09 -9.02
CA ALA A 96 3.57 -22.75 -8.91
C ALA A 96 4.77 -21.94 -9.43
N ASN A 97 4.53 -20.88 -10.21
CA ASN A 97 5.56 -19.93 -10.61
C ASN A 97 5.33 -18.54 -9.96
N PRO A 98 5.84 -18.31 -8.74
CA PRO A 98 5.67 -17.05 -8.02
C PRO A 98 6.23 -15.83 -8.76
N THR A 99 7.27 -16.00 -9.58
CA THR A 99 7.86 -14.90 -10.37
C THR A 99 6.94 -14.38 -11.47
N ALA A 100 5.95 -15.18 -11.88
CA ALA A 100 4.94 -14.78 -12.85
C ALA A 100 3.73 -14.08 -12.20
N ILE A 101 3.63 -14.08 -10.87
CA ILE A 101 2.54 -13.45 -10.14
C ILE A 101 2.79 -11.95 -10.09
N LYS A 102 1.79 -11.17 -10.48
CA LYS A 102 1.82 -9.71 -10.42
C LYS A 102 0.71 -9.21 -9.52
N VAL A 103 1.06 -8.25 -8.66
CA VAL A 103 0.09 -7.45 -7.92
C VAL A 103 -0.36 -6.33 -8.85
N VAL A 104 -1.63 -6.34 -9.26
CA VAL A 104 -2.17 -5.41 -10.27
C VAL A 104 -2.89 -4.23 -9.60
N HIS A 105 -3.68 -4.51 -8.57
CA HIS A 105 -4.45 -3.51 -7.84
C HIS A 105 -4.25 -3.62 -6.34
N GLU A 106 -4.45 -2.50 -5.66
CA GLU A 106 -4.32 -2.37 -4.21
C GLU A 106 -5.48 -1.53 -3.66
N ASP A 107 -6.48 -2.22 -3.13
CA ASP A 107 -7.68 -1.60 -2.57
C ASP A 107 -7.61 -1.55 -1.06
N ASN A 108 -7.85 -0.37 -0.46
CA ASN A 108 -7.91 -0.22 0.98
C ASN A 108 -9.35 -0.41 1.47
N CYS A 109 -9.60 -1.46 2.28
CA CYS A 109 -10.94 -1.97 2.56
C CYS A 109 -11.16 -2.09 4.06
N GLY A 110 -11.77 -1.07 4.66
CA GLY A 110 -12.03 -1.03 6.10
C GLY A 110 -10.75 -1.27 6.92
N ASN A 111 -10.71 -2.39 7.62
CA ASN A 111 -9.61 -2.84 8.48
C ASN A 111 -8.42 -3.44 7.73
N GLY A 112 -8.50 -3.66 6.41
CA GLY A 112 -7.42 -4.29 5.64
C GLY A 112 -7.12 -3.64 4.30
N VAL A 113 -6.30 -4.33 3.53
CA VAL A 113 -5.95 -3.99 2.14
C VAL A 113 -6.10 -5.26 1.30
N VAL A 114 -6.83 -5.19 0.20
CA VAL A 114 -6.95 -6.25 -0.79
C VAL A 114 -5.94 -5.99 -1.90
N PHE A 115 -5.13 -6.99 -2.20
CA PHE A 115 -4.18 -7.02 -3.29
C PHE A 115 -4.70 -7.96 -4.36
N ASP A 116 -4.99 -7.42 -5.54
CA ASP A 116 -5.41 -8.20 -6.70
C ASP A 116 -4.15 -8.83 -7.32
N ILE A 117 -4.07 -10.16 -7.29
CA ILE A 117 -2.96 -10.89 -7.89
C ILE A 117 -3.40 -11.59 -9.18
N GLU A 118 -2.58 -11.44 -10.21
CA GLU A 118 -2.74 -12.13 -11.48
C GLU A 118 -1.60 -13.11 -11.70
N ALA A 119 -1.94 -14.34 -12.09
CA ALA A 119 -0.99 -15.36 -12.51
C ALA A 119 -1.37 -15.89 -13.90
N PRO A 120 -0.40 -16.39 -14.70
CA PRO A 120 -0.72 -16.90 -16.03
C PRO A 120 -1.71 -18.06 -15.98
N LYS A 121 -2.83 -17.95 -16.72
CA LYS A 121 -3.87 -18.98 -16.86
C LYS A 121 -4.66 -19.26 -15.57
N VAL A 122 -4.71 -18.30 -14.66
CA VAL A 122 -5.52 -18.35 -13.43
C VAL A 122 -6.37 -17.10 -13.38
N ASP A 123 -7.61 -17.22 -12.89
CA ASP A 123 -8.45 -16.06 -12.65
C ASP A 123 -7.84 -15.16 -11.56
N PRO A 124 -8.00 -13.83 -11.65
CA PRO A 124 -7.47 -12.91 -10.65
C PRO A 124 -8.01 -13.23 -9.25
N GLN A 125 -7.13 -13.23 -8.25
CA GLN A 125 -7.48 -13.55 -6.87
C GLN A 125 -7.12 -12.39 -5.95
N GLY A 126 -8.07 -12.00 -5.08
CA GLY A 126 -7.81 -11.01 -4.04
C GLY A 126 -7.15 -11.64 -2.82
N LEU A 127 -5.99 -11.13 -2.44
CA LEU A 127 -5.34 -11.39 -1.15
C LEU A 127 -5.64 -10.25 -0.18
N PHE A 128 -6.33 -10.54 0.92
CA PHE A 128 -6.59 -9.58 1.97
C PHE A 128 -5.48 -9.63 3.02
N VAL A 129 -4.97 -8.46 3.40
CA VAL A 129 -4.05 -8.27 4.52
C VAL A 129 -4.74 -7.42 5.58
N ASP A 130 -4.91 -7.99 6.78
CA ASP A 130 -5.43 -7.23 7.92
C ASP A 130 -4.38 -6.22 8.41
N LYS A 131 -4.77 -4.96 8.68
CA LYS A 131 -3.81 -3.92 9.09
C LYS A 131 -3.33 -4.06 10.52
N GLU A 132 -4.12 -4.67 11.39
CA GLU A 132 -3.80 -4.83 12.81
C GLU A 132 -2.86 -6.02 13.01
N THR A 133 -3.24 -7.18 12.45
CA THR A 133 -2.50 -8.43 12.65
C THR A 133 -1.45 -8.69 11.59
N ASN A 134 -1.54 -8.06 10.42
CA ASN A 134 -0.74 -8.38 9.23
C ASN A 134 -0.87 -9.85 8.78
N THR A 135 -2.01 -10.47 9.06
CA THR A 135 -2.31 -11.84 8.59
C THR A 135 -2.93 -11.80 7.20
N LEU A 136 -2.56 -12.78 6.39
CA LEU A 136 -3.12 -13.02 5.06
C LEU A 136 -4.42 -13.82 5.15
N SER A 137 -5.38 -13.47 4.31
CA SER A 137 -6.58 -14.26 4.04
C SER A 137 -7.05 -14.07 2.60
N TYR A 138 -7.96 -14.92 2.16
CA TYR A 138 -8.67 -14.68 0.90
C TYR A 138 -9.65 -13.53 1.06
N ALA A 139 -9.63 -12.61 0.10
CA ALA A 139 -10.67 -11.61 -0.03
C ALA A 139 -11.94 -12.25 -0.64
N PRO A 140 -13.14 -11.87 -0.19
CA PRO A 140 -14.39 -12.35 -0.78
C PRO A 140 -14.52 -11.98 -2.27
N GLU A 141 -13.98 -10.82 -2.65
CA GLU A 141 -13.85 -10.36 -4.03
C GLU A 141 -12.42 -9.90 -4.32
N ALA A 142 -11.98 -9.99 -5.58
CA ALA A 142 -10.66 -9.50 -6.01
C ALA A 142 -10.50 -7.98 -5.81
N ARG A 143 -11.62 -7.25 -5.76
CA ARG A 143 -11.67 -5.80 -5.52
C ARG A 143 -12.74 -5.44 -4.52
N CYS A 144 -12.53 -4.34 -3.82
CA CYS A 144 -13.47 -3.97 -2.77
C CYS A 144 -14.75 -3.31 -3.31
N PRO A 145 -15.91 -3.75 -2.80
CA PRO A 145 -17.19 -3.22 -3.26
C PRO A 145 -17.33 -1.74 -2.84
N GLY A 146 -17.69 -0.91 -3.81
CA GLY A 146 -17.99 0.50 -3.59
C GLY A 146 -17.06 1.46 -4.33
N ARG A 147 -17.32 2.75 -4.15
CA ARG A 147 -16.67 3.82 -4.89
C ARG A 147 -15.38 4.23 -4.18
N HIS A 148 -14.25 3.71 -4.64
CA HIS A 148 -12.92 4.05 -4.14
C HIS A 148 -12.26 5.09 -5.06
N LEU A 149 -11.51 6.02 -4.47
CA LEU A 149 -10.72 6.99 -5.23
C LEU A 149 -9.41 6.31 -5.65
N GLN A 150 -9.30 5.88 -6.91
CA GLN A 150 -8.09 5.28 -7.51
C GLN A 150 -6.96 6.30 -7.76
N LEU A 151 -7.00 7.47 -7.11
CA LEU A 151 -5.99 8.52 -7.29
C LEU A 151 -4.58 8.00 -7.00
N TRP A 152 -4.45 7.14 -5.99
CA TRP A 152 -3.17 6.57 -5.62
C TRP A 152 -2.66 5.54 -6.64
N GLU A 153 -3.53 4.64 -7.13
CA GLU A 153 -3.16 3.70 -8.19
C GLU A 153 -2.74 4.44 -9.47
N PHE A 154 -3.49 5.47 -9.84
CA PHE A 154 -3.14 6.33 -10.97
C PHE A 154 -1.76 6.98 -10.80
N LEU A 155 -1.48 7.54 -9.61
CA LEU A 155 -0.17 8.12 -9.32
C LEU A 155 0.95 7.07 -9.36
N LYS A 156 0.76 5.89 -8.74
CA LYS A 156 1.73 4.77 -8.82
C LYS A 156 1.98 4.38 -10.28
N SER A 157 0.95 4.24 -11.11
CA SER A 157 1.11 3.85 -12.53
C SER A 157 1.87 4.87 -13.38
N ARG A 158 1.94 6.14 -12.96
CA ARG A 158 2.60 7.22 -13.71
C ARG A 158 4.00 7.54 -13.23
N PHE A 159 4.33 7.22 -11.98
CA PHE A 159 5.58 7.63 -11.34
C PHE A 159 6.39 6.47 -10.75
N GLY A 160 5.86 5.25 -10.70
CA GLY A 160 6.56 4.01 -10.33
C GLY A 160 6.81 3.12 -11.54
#